data_AF-A0A5J4P0J5-F1
#
_entry.id   AF-A0A5J4P0J5-F1
#
_cell.length_a   1.000
_cell.length_b   1.000
_cell.length_c   1.000
_cell.angle_alpha   90.00
_cell.angle_beta   90.00
_cell.angle_gamma   90.00
#
_symmetry.space_group_name_H-M   'P 1'
#
loop_
_entity.id
_entity.type
_entity.pdbx_description
1 polymer ?
#
loop_
_entity_poly.entity_id
_entity_poly.type
_entity_poly.pdbx_seq_one_letter_code
_entity_poly.pdbx_strand_id
1 'polypeptide(L)'
;NRQELLIRLQASVGPRHVLFSYAIHGSLAVLVFLARELIWYTTVPQSTGVTTRAAVKTKGAAGICFVLFGTSMLFLSCHFKAHTKNLHLRVQDYEQVVANLNLPRVGLTKGYRQRGRESLDRFDVIFWAGDMNFRIQRPRHIVENLLTTGRTNRTYDNLLTADELLISQAEGRVFPRFHEGRITFPPTYKFDLNSDLYDSSEKRRTPSYTDRILFMSQNKGAVVCLHYDMIPAIRTSDHRPVYGFYSLKLKGGCDKYVWIRIFR
;
A
#
# COMPACT_ATOMS: atom_id res chain seq x y z
N ASN A 1 2.98 16.95 -14.42
CA ASN A 1 3.26 16.22 -15.68
C ASN A 1 3.66 14.77 -15.33
N ARG A 2 3.05 13.75 -15.94
CA ARG A 2 3.33 12.32 -15.62
C ARG A 2 4.77 11.91 -15.96
N GLN A 3 5.26 12.30 -17.14
CA GLN A 3 6.61 11.92 -17.58
C GLN A 3 7.67 12.52 -16.65
N GLU A 4 7.47 13.77 -16.25
CA GLU A 4 8.33 14.45 -15.28
C GLU A 4 8.44 13.68 -13.95
N LEU A 5 7.32 13.17 -13.42
CA LEU A 5 7.33 12.34 -12.21
C LEU A 5 8.18 11.08 -12.40
N LEU A 6 7.97 10.34 -13.50
CA LEU A 6 8.71 9.11 -13.78
C LEU A 6 10.21 9.37 -13.91
N ILE A 7 10.60 10.45 -14.60
CA ILE A 7 12.00 10.85 -14.79
C ILE A 7 12.64 11.20 -13.44
N ARG A 8 11.97 12.03 -12.63
CA ARG A 8 12.47 12.41 -11.30
C ARG A 8 12.64 11.21 -10.39
N LEU A 9 11.68 10.30 -10.36
CA LEU A 9 11.78 9.09 -9.54
C LEU A 9 12.91 8.19 -10.02
N GLN A 10 13.06 7.98 -11.32
CA GLN A 10 14.19 7.19 -11.85
C GLN A 10 15.55 7.83 -11.52
N ALA A 11 15.65 9.15 -11.59
CA ALA A 11 16.85 9.87 -11.19
C ALA A 11 17.16 9.71 -9.69
N SER A 12 16.14 9.82 -8.83
CA SER A 12 16.29 9.67 -7.38
C SER A 12 16.64 8.25 -6.94
N VAL A 13 16.07 7.22 -7.58
CA VAL A 13 16.39 5.81 -7.29
C VAL A 13 17.79 5.45 -7.81
N GLY A 14 18.24 6.13 -8.86
CA GLY A 14 19.58 5.99 -9.41
C GLY A 14 19.74 4.83 -10.39
N PRO A 15 20.94 4.68 -10.97
CA PRO A 15 21.16 3.82 -12.13
C PRO A 15 21.17 2.33 -11.81
N ARG A 16 21.26 1.89 -10.55
CA ARG A 16 21.25 0.45 -10.20
C ARG A 16 19.87 -0.20 -10.35
N HIS A 17 18.82 0.60 -10.43
CA HIS A 17 17.45 0.14 -10.65
C HIS A 17 16.89 0.71 -11.95
N VAL A 18 15.86 0.04 -12.46
CA VAL A 18 15.06 0.50 -13.60
C VAL A 18 13.60 0.54 -13.21
N LEU A 19 12.86 1.50 -13.76
CA LEU A 19 11.39 1.47 -13.76
C LEU A 19 10.92 0.23 -14.54
N PHE A 20 10.67 -0.85 -13.82
CA PHE A 20 10.32 -2.15 -14.38
C PHE A 20 8.87 -2.18 -14.87
N SER A 21 7.97 -1.61 -14.08
CA SER A 21 6.55 -1.49 -14.44
C SER A 21 5.89 -0.33 -13.69
N TYR A 22 4.82 0.20 -14.26
CA TYR A 22 3.95 1.13 -13.56
C TYR A 22 2.49 0.93 -14.01
N ALA A 23 1.57 1.29 -13.13
CA ALA A 23 0.14 1.29 -13.35
C ALA A 23 -0.43 2.59 -12.81
N ILE A 24 -1.25 3.26 -13.61
CA ILE A 24 -1.92 4.50 -13.22
C ILE A 24 -3.41 4.31 -13.43
N HIS A 25 -4.19 4.65 -12.40
CA HIS A 25 -5.64 4.58 -12.42
C HIS A 25 -6.22 5.88 -11.85
N GLY A 26 -6.59 6.81 -12.74
CA GLY A 26 -6.96 8.17 -12.33
C GLY A 26 -5.79 8.88 -11.65
N SER A 27 -5.95 9.25 -10.37
CA SER A 27 -4.89 9.87 -9.56
C SER A 27 -4.04 8.87 -8.77
N LEU A 28 -4.35 7.57 -8.85
CA LEU A 28 -3.58 6.52 -8.20
C LEU A 28 -2.44 6.04 -9.10
N ALA A 29 -1.28 5.75 -8.50
CA ALA A 29 -0.16 5.17 -9.20
C ALA A 29 0.53 4.09 -8.35
N VAL A 30 0.91 2.99 -9.00
CA VAL A 30 1.85 2.00 -8.49
C VAL A 30 3.04 2.00 -9.44
N LEU A 31 4.24 2.11 -8.90
CA LEU A 31 5.48 2.05 -9.67
C LEU A 31 6.38 1.01 -9.02
N VAL A 32 6.95 0.12 -9.84
CA VAL A 32 7.91 -0.89 -9.39
C VAL A 32 9.25 -0.57 -10.03
N PHE A 33 10.21 -0.21 -9.19
CA PHE A 33 11.61 -0.13 -9.56
C PHE A 33 12.29 -1.44 -9.15
N LEU A 34 13.03 -2.04 -10.07
CA LEU A 34 13.70 -3.32 -9.85
C LEU A 34 15.19 -3.17 -10.10
N ALA A 35 16.02 -3.85 -9.29
CA ALA A 35 17.46 -3.92 -9.53
C ALA A 35 17.72 -4.47 -10.95
N ARG A 36 18.67 -3.88 -11.66
CA ARG A 36 18.89 -4.19 -13.09
C ARG A 36 19.18 -5.65 -13.34
N GLU A 37 19.94 -6.30 -12.46
CA GLU A 37 20.21 -7.73 -12.59
C GLU A 37 18.97 -8.62 -12.43
N LEU A 38 17.92 -8.14 -11.75
CA LEU A 38 16.75 -8.95 -11.45
C LEU A 38 15.70 -8.98 -12.57
N ILE A 39 15.78 -8.10 -13.56
CA ILE A 39 14.77 -8.01 -14.64
C ILE A 39 14.62 -9.32 -15.41
N TRP A 40 15.71 -10.09 -15.52
CA TRP A 40 15.76 -11.35 -16.26
C TRP A 40 15.07 -12.50 -15.55
N TYR A 41 14.83 -12.38 -14.25
CA TYR A 41 14.21 -13.42 -13.42
C TYR A 41 12.73 -13.14 -13.16
N THR A 42 12.11 -12.29 -13.98
CA THR A 42 10.70 -11.91 -13.82
C THR A 42 9.84 -12.39 -14.99
N THR A 43 8.57 -12.71 -14.70
CA THR A 43 7.56 -12.78 -15.75
C THR A 43 7.18 -11.38 -16.23
N VAL A 44 6.56 -11.28 -17.41
CA VAL A 44 5.94 -10.03 -17.87
C VAL A 44 4.95 -9.52 -16.81
N PRO A 45 5.09 -8.26 -16.32
CA PRO A 45 4.21 -7.72 -15.31
C PRO A 45 2.82 -7.47 -15.88
N GLN A 46 1.80 -7.73 -15.06
CA GLN A 46 0.41 -7.47 -15.37
C GLN A 46 -0.10 -6.37 -14.44
N SER A 47 -1.02 -5.55 -14.94
CA SER A 47 -1.60 -4.45 -14.15
C SER A 47 -3.11 -4.34 -14.31
N THR A 48 -3.74 -3.74 -13.30
CA THR A 48 -5.17 -3.47 -13.27
C THR A 48 -5.47 -2.17 -12.51
N GLY A 49 -6.65 -1.60 -12.76
CA GLY A 49 -7.23 -0.50 -12.01
C GLY A 49 -8.67 -0.83 -11.64
N VAL A 50 -9.06 -0.57 -10.40
CA VAL A 50 -10.40 -0.78 -9.88
C VAL A 50 -10.95 0.56 -9.43
N THR A 51 -12.11 0.97 -9.97
CA THR A 51 -12.83 2.17 -9.53
C THR A 51 -13.94 1.75 -8.57
N THR A 52 -14.00 2.38 -7.40
CA THR A 52 -15.01 2.07 -6.37
C THR A 52 -16.08 3.16 -6.24
N ARG A 53 -16.01 4.19 -7.08
CA ARG A 53 -17.03 5.23 -7.21
C ARG A 53 -17.17 5.62 -8.68
N ALA A 54 -18.27 5.21 -9.31
CA ALA A 54 -18.51 5.36 -10.74
C ALA A 54 -18.35 6.81 -11.25
N ALA A 55 -18.76 7.81 -10.45
CA ALA A 55 -18.70 9.23 -10.82
C ALA A 55 -17.33 9.91 -10.59
N VAL A 56 -16.39 9.29 -9.86
CA VAL A 56 -15.10 9.91 -9.52
C VAL A 56 -13.97 8.87 -9.58
N LYS A 57 -13.16 8.91 -10.63
CA LYS A 57 -11.98 8.02 -10.85
C LYS A 57 -10.82 8.22 -9.85
N THR A 58 -11.05 8.84 -8.68
CA THR A 58 -10.01 9.07 -7.66
C THR A 58 -10.03 8.05 -6.54
N LYS A 59 -11.08 7.24 -6.41
CA LYS A 59 -11.25 6.26 -5.32
C LYS A 59 -11.29 4.84 -5.87
N GLY A 60 -10.55 3.96 -5.20
CA GLY A 60 -10.36 2.58 -5.60
C GLY A 60 -8.91 2.14 -5.46
N ALA A 61 -8.43 1.32 -6.40
CA ALA A 61 -7.08 0.77 -6.35
C ALA A 61 -6.42 0.66 -7.73
N ALA A 62 -5.09 0.68 -7.74
CA ALA A 62 -4.26 0.25 -8.86
C ALA A 62 -3.40 -0.93 -8.40
N GLY A 63 -3.16 -1.89 -9.27
CA GLY A 63 -2.41 -3.10 -8.94
C GLY A 63 -1.41 -3.49 -10.01
N ILE A 64 -0.27 -4.05 -9.58
CA ILE A 64 0.73 -4.69 -10.44
C ILE A 64 1.06 -6.05 -9.84
N CYS A 65 1.10 -7.09 -10.68
CA CYS A 65 1.62 -8.39 -10.28
C CYS A 65 2.65 -8.94 -11.28
N PHE A 66 3.57 -9.73 -10.77
CA PHE A 66 4.55 -10.49 -11.53
C PHE A 66 5.09 -11.63 -10.66
N VAL A 67 5.76 -12.59 -11.27
CA VAL A 67 6.55 -13.60 -10.58
C VAL A 67 8.01 -13.19 -10.65
N LEU A 68 8.72 -13.24 -9.52
CA LEU A 68 10.17 -13.10 -9.43
C LEU A 68 10.74 -14.45 -8.98
N PHE A 69 11.61 -15.04 -9.80
CA PHE A 69 12.02 -16.45 -9.71
C PHE A 69 10.79 -17.37 -9.67
N GLY A 70 10.52 -18.01 -8.52
CA GLY A 70 9.33 -18.83 -8.29
C GLY A 70 8.29 -18.19 -7.37
N THR A 71 8.46 -16.93 -6.96
CA THR A 71 7.57 -16.25 -6.01
C THR A 71 6.65 -15.28 -6.73
N SER A 72 5.35 -15.54 -6.66
CA SER A 72 4.31 -14.65 -7.21
C SER A 72 4.02 -13.48 -6.26
N MET A 73 4.09 -12.25 -6.78
CA MET A 73 3.96 -11.02 -6.00
C MET A 73 2.85 -10.12 -6.54
N LEU A 74 2.07 -9.51 -5.65
CA LEU A 74 1.08 -8.49 -5.95
C LEU A 74 1.37 -7.22 -5.15
N PHE A 75 1.36 -6.08 -5.83
CA PHE A 75 1.47 -4.75 -5.23
C PHE A 75 0.21 -3.96 -5.55
N LEU A 76 -0.49 -3.50 -4.52
CA LEU A 76 -1.69 -2.68 -4.61
C LEU A 76 -1.44 -1.31 -3.98
N SER A 77 -1.86 -0.25 -4.67
CA SER A 77 -2.07 1.08 -4.09
C SER A 77 -3.57 1.38 -4.07
N CYS A 78 -4.10 1.91 -2.97
CA CYS A 78 -5.49 2.34 -2.89
C CYS A 78 -5.67 3.77 -2.36
N HIS A 79 -6.86 4.29 -2.59
CA HIS A 79 -7.37 5.51 -1.97
C HIS A 79 -8.86 5.30 -1.68
N PHE A 80 -9.20 5.10 -0.41
CA PHE A 80 -10.57 4.78 0.03
C PHE A 80 -11.36 6.01 0.44
N LYS A 81 -12.66 5.84 0.71
CA LYS A 81 -13.55 6.97 1.05
C LYS A 81 -13.06 7.74 2.29
N ALA A 82 -12.88 9.04 2.10
CA ALA A 82 -12.47 9.97 3.15
C ALA A 82 -13.61 10.30 4.13
N HIS A 83 -13.26 11.03 5.19
CA HIS A 83 -14.12 11.48 6.30
C HIS A 83 -14.48 10.42 7.34
N THR A 84 -14.50 10.83 8.60
CA THR A 84 -14.71 9.96 9.78
C THR A 84 -15.99 9.13 9.68
N LYS A 85 -17.12 9.74 9.29
CA LYS A 85 -18.43 9.07 9.20
C LYS A 85 -18.53 7.94 8.15
N ASN A 86 -17.54 7.79 7.28
CA ASN A 86 -17.60 6.90 6.11
C ASN A 86 -16.92 5.54 6.34
N LEU A 87 -16.84 5.05 7.59
CA LEU A 87 -16.23 3.76 7.90
C LEU A 87 -16.84 2.63 7.06
N HIS A 88 -18.17 2.53 7.03
CA HIS A 88 -18.88 1.52 6.23
C HIS A 88 -18.56 1.61 4.73
N LEU A 89 -18.35 2.82 4.19
CA LEU A 89 -17.97 2.99 2.78
C LEU A 89 -16.53 2.55 2.51
N ARG A 90 -15.61 2.73 3.47
CA ARG A 90 -14.23 2.21 3.38
C ARG A 90 -14.21 0.69 3.37
N VAL A 91 -15.01 0.05 4.23
CA VAL A 91 -15.20 -1.41 4.23
C VAL A 91 -15.74 -1.87 2.88
N GLN A 92 -16.80 -1.21 2.39
CA GLN A 92 -17.38 -1.49 1.07
C GLN A 92 -16.35 -1.35 -0.05
N ASP A 93 -15.41 -0.40 0.05
CA ASP A 93 -14.41 -0.22 -0.99
C ASP A 93 -13.13 -1.02 -0.91
N TYR A 94 -12.84 -1.59 0.26
CA TYR A 94 -12.03 -2.79 0.37
C TYR A 94 -12.69 -3.99 -0.35
N GLU A 95 -13.95 -4.29 -0.04
CA GLU A 95 -14.68 -5.44 -0.63
C GLU A 95 -14.78 -5.34 -2.15
N GLN A 96 -15.11 -4.17 -2.68
CA GLN A 96 -15.16 -3.93 -4.12
C GLN A 96 -13.79 -4.12 -4.79
N VAL A 97 -12.69 -3.72 -4.14
CA VAL A 97 -11.35 -3.95 -4.70
C VAL A 97 -11.05 -5.44 -4.74
N VAL A 98 -11.33 -6.19 -3.67
CA VAL A 98 -11.10 -7.65 -3.65
C VAL A 98 -11.94 -8.36 -4.70
N ALA A 99 -13.23 -8.04 -4.78
CA ALA A 99 -14.17 -8.66 -5.72
C ALA A 99 -13.82 -8.40 -7.19
N ASN A 100 -13.31 -7.21 -7.50
CA ASN A 100 -13.01 -6.79 -8.88
C ASN A 100 -11.52 -6.91 -9.24
N LEU A 101 -10.68 -7.50 -8.37
CA LEU A 101 -9.27 -7.70 -8.64
C LEU A 101 -9.06 -8.81 -9.68
N ASN A 102 -8.90 -8.41 -10.94
CA ASN A 102 -8.64 -9.32 -12.06
C ASN A 102 -7.13 -9.52 -12.32
N LEU A 103 -6.40 -10.01 -11.31
CA LEU A 103 -4.98 -10.37 -11.41
C LEU A 103 -4.66 -11.71 -10.71
N PRO A 104 -3.77 -12.56 -11.26
CA PRO A 104 -3.34 -12.54 -12.66
C PRO A 104 -4.55 -12.69 -13.60
N ARG A 105 -4.47 -12.14 -14.81
CA ARG A 105 -5.55 -12.23 -15.79
C ARG A 105 -5.79 -13.67 -16.21
N VAL A 106 -7.04 -14.01 -16.50
CA VAL A 106 -7.42 -15.33 -17.03
C VAL A 106 -6.56 -15.65 -18.26
N GLY A 107 -6.02 -16.88 -18.32
CA GLY A 107 -5.10 -17.32 -19.37
C GLY A 107 -3.63 -16.95 -19.14
N LEU A 108 -3.31 -16.04 -18.21
CA LEU A 108 -1.95 -15.63 -17.85
C LEU A 108 -1.59 -16.02 -16.41
N THR A 109 -2.02 -17.22 -15.99
CA THR A 109 -1.91 -17.70 -14.60
C THR A 109 -0.71 -18.62 -14.35
N LYS A 110 0.11 -18.93 -15.36
CA LYS A 110 1.30 -19.79 -15.20
C LYS A 110 2.27 -19.21 -14.17
N GLY A 111 2.70 -20.03 -13.21
CA GLY A 111 3.58 -19.61 -12.10
C GLY A 111 2.85 -19.01 -10.90
N TYR A 112 1.56 -18.70 -11.03
CA TYR A 112 0.71 -18.29 -9.91
C TYR A 112 0.02 -19.51 -9.28
N ARG A 113 -0.47 -19.33 -8.05
CA ARG A 113 -1.21 -20.38 -7.35
C ARG A 113 -2.57 -20.59 -8.02
N GLN A 114 -2.87 -21.83 -8.40
CA GLN A 114 -4.16 -22.21 -8.99
C GLN A 114 -5.18 -22.69 -7.95
N ARG A 115 -4.75 -22.89 -6.70
CA ARG A 115 -5.59 -23.34 -5.58
C ARG A 115 -5.89 -22.14 -4.68
N GLY A 116 -7.17 -21.82 -4.53
CA GLY A 116 -7.67 -20.70 -3.73
C GLY A 116 -9.09 -20.35 -4.17
N ARG A 117 -9.94 -19.93 -3.24
CA ARG A 117 -11.32 -19.51 -3.57
C ARG A 117 -11.37 -18.03 -3.99
N GLU A 118 -10.42 -17.23 -3.51
CA GLU A 118 -10.42 -15.77 -3.69
C GLU A 118 -9.25 -15.27 -4.55
N SER A 119 -9.43 -14.08 -5.14
CA SER A 119 -8.43 -13.48 -6.04
C SER A 119 -7.05 -13.26 -5.40
N LEU A 120 -7.01 -13.00 -4.10
CA LEU A 120 -5.76 -12.75 -3.36
C LEU A 120 -4.96 -14.04 -3.10
N ASP A 121 -5.61 -15.20 -3.01
CA ASP A 121 -4.94 -16.49 -2.75
C ASP A 121 -4.02 -16.94 -3.90
N ARG A 122 -4.13 -16.28 -5.06
CA ARG A 122 -3.33 -16.56 -6.25
C ARG A 122 -1.86 -16.13 -6.11
N PHE A 123 -1.55 -15.30 -5.12
CA PHE A 123 -0.23 -14.73 -4.91
C PHE A 123 0.44 -15.29 -3.67
N ASP A 124 1.75 -15.52 -3.74
CA ASP A 124 2.54 -15.93 -2.59
C ASP A 124 2.76 -14.79 -1.61
N VAL A 125 2.97 -13.58 -2.13
CA VAL A 125 3.19 -12.36 -1.34
C VAL A 125 2.35 -11.22 -1.91
N ILE A 126 1.71 -10.47 -1.02
CA ILE A 126 0.92 -9.29 -1.35
C ILE A 126 1.38 -8.12 -0.49
N PHE A 127 1.60 -6.97 -1.12
CA PHE A 127 1.70 -5.68 -0.44
C PHE A 127 0.52 -4.83 -0.86
N TRP A 128 -0.18 -4.25 0.11
CA TRP A 128 -1.29 -3.35 -0.11
C TRP A 128 -1.06 -2.07 0.69
N ALA A 129 -0.81 -0.99 -0.04
CA ALA A 129 -0.49 0.31 0.54
C ALA A 129 -1.43 1.41 0.07
N GLY A 130 -1.42 2.55 0.74
CA GLY A 130 -2.05 3.79 0.25
C GLY A 130 -2.84 4.53 1.32
N ASP A 131 -3.61 5.52 0.86
CA ASP A 131 -4.51 6.31 1.71
C ASP A 131 -5.81 5.51 1.95
N MET A 132 -5.76 4.61 2.92
CA MET A 132 -6.90 3.81 3.34
C MET A 132 -7.94 4.63 4.11
N ASN A 133 -7.61 5.86 4.50
CA ASN A 133 -8.50 6.85 5.08
C ASN A 133 -9.21 6.45 6.40
N PHE A 134 -8.80 5.36 7.05
CA PHE A 134 -9.25 5.00 8.39
C PHE A 134 -8.78 6.04 9.41
N ARG A 135 -9.63 6.31 10.40
CA ARG A 135 -9.47 7.43 11.34
C ARG A 135 -9.28 6.94 12.77
N ILE A 136 -8.78 7.82 13.62
CA ILE A 136 -8.80 7.62 15.07
C ILE A 136 -10.17 8.04 15.60
N GLN A 137 -10.89 7.11 16.24
CA GLN A 137 -12.20 7.34 16.85
C GLN A 137 -12.07 7.94 18.26
N ARG A 138 -11.49 9.12 18.35
CA ARG A 138 -11.44 9.92 19.59
C ARG A 138 -11.70 11.39 19.31
N PRO A 139 -12.24 12.15 20.28
CA PRO A 139 -12.32 13.59 20.17
C PRO A 139 -10.94 14.21 19.92
N ARG A 140 -10.87 15.21 19.03
CA ARG A 140 -9.60 15.83 18.63
C ARG A 140 -8.75 16.30 19.81
N HIS A 141 -9.36 16.96 20.80
CA HIS A 141 -8.65 17.48 21.97
C HIS A 141 -7.95 16.38 22.78
N ILE A 142 -8.52 15.16 22.84
CA ILE A 142 -7.87 14.02 23.50
C ILE A 142 -6.66 13.56 22.69
N VAL A 143 -6.78 13.48 21.37
CA VAL A 143 -5.66 13.10 20.49
C VAL A 143 -4.53 14.13 20.57
N GLU A 144 -4.85 15.42 20.54
CA GLU A 144 -3.87 16.50 20.69
C GLU A 144 -3.19 16.48 22.07
N ASN A 145 -3.95 16.25 23.15
CA ASN A 145 -3.39 16.12 24.50
C ASN A 145 -2.40 14.95 24.58
N LEU A 146 -2.74 13.79 24.03
CA LEU A 146 -1.83 12.64 23.97
C LEU A 146 -0.55 12.97 23.17
N LEU A 147 -0.67 13.64 22.03
CA LEU A 147 0.47 13.99 21.18
C LEU A 147 1.36 15.10 21.78
N THR A 148 0.82 15.94 22.67
CA THR A 148 1.56 17.03 23.35
C THR A 148 2.22 16.56 24.65
N THR A 149 1.57 15.64 25.39
CA THR A 149 2.12 15.06 26.63
C THR A 149 3.29 14.10 26.39
N GLY A 150 3.41 13.53 25.20
CA GLY A 150 4.63 12.85 24.80
C GLY A 150 4.49 12.11 23.47
N ARG A 151 5.52 12.19 22.61
CA ARG A 151 5.59 11.48 21.32
C ARG A 151 6.37 10.17 21.47
N THR A 152 5.80 9.24 22.22
CA THR A 152 6.43 7.95 22.56
C THR A 152 5.67 6.78 21.94
N ASN A 153 6.30 5.61 21.86
CA ASN A 153 5.63 4.38 21.44
C ASN A 153 4.36 4.09 22.25
N ARG A 154 4.38 4.33 23.57
CA ARG A 154 3.20 4.15 24.44
C ARG A 154 2.05 5.07 24.05
N THR A 155 2.35 6.29 23.63
CA THR A 155 1.36 7.25 23.14
C THR A 155 0.71 6.74 21.86
N TYR A 156 1.52 6.26 20.92
CA TYR A 156 1.03 5.73 19.65
C TYR A 156 0.20 4.45 19.88
N ASP A 157 0.68 3.54 20.74
CA ASP A 157 -0.05 2.34 21.14
C ASP A 157 -1.44 2.70 21.73
N ASN A 158 -1.52 3.76 22.56
CA ASN A 158 -2.80 4.25 23.10
C ASN A 158 -3.74 4.82 22.02
N LEU A 159 -3.22 5.61 21.09
CA LEU A 159 -4.01 6.12 19.96
C LEU A 159 -4.57 4.96 19.12
N LEU A 160 -3.73 3.96 18.85
CA LEU A 160 -4.07 2.80 18.01
C LEU A 160 -5.18 1.93 18.61
N THR A 161 -5.46 2.00 19.91
CA THR A 161 -6.65 1.32 20.48
C THR A 161 -7.97 1.83 19.92
N ALA A 162 -7.98 3.02 19.32
CA ALA A 162 -9.14 3.65 18.69
C ALA A 162 -8.96 3.80 17.17
N ASP A 163 -8.01 3.09 16.56
CA ASP A 163 -7.78 3.11 15.12
C ASP A 163 -8.82 2.23 14.39
N GLU A 164 -9.57 2.83 13.48
CA GLU A 164 -10.64 2.12 12.77
C GLU A 164 -10.14 0.94 11.94
N LEU A 165 -8.93 1.01 11.36
CA LEU A 165 -8.40 -0.09 10.57
C LEU A 165 -8.12 -1.29 11.48
N LEU A 166 -7.39 -1.08 12.58
CA LEU A 166 -7.09 -2.16 13.53
C LEU A 166 -8.35 -2.78 14.13
N ILE A 167 -9.32 -1.95 14.53
CA ILE A 167 -10.62 -2.44 15.05
C ILE A 167 -11.34 -3.26 13.97
N SER A 168 -11.48 -2.72 12.76
CA SER A 168 -12.19 -3.41 11.66
C SER A 168 -11.50 -4.71 11.25
N GLN A 169 -10.17 -4.76 11.31
CA GLN A 169 -9.38 -5.95 11.02
C GLN A 169 -9.51 -7.00 12.13
N ALA A 170 -9.52 -6.59 13.41
CA ALA A 170 -9.76 -7.48 14.55
C ALA A 170 -11.16 -8.12 14.52
N GLU A 171 -12.15 -7.38 14.03
CA GLU A 171 -13.52 -7.88 13.79
C GLU A 171 -13.65 -8.71 12.50
N GLY A 172 -12.57 -8.86 11.73
CA GLY A 172 -12.56 -9.64 10.49
C GLY A 172 -13.27 -8.98 9.29
N ARG A 173 -13.60 -7.69 9.37
CA ARG A 173 -14.34 -6.96 8.30
C ARG A 173 -13.48 -6.60 7.11
N VAL A 174 -12.19 -6.34 7.32
CA VAL A 174 -11.25 -5.90 6.28
C VAL A 174 -9.90 -6.58 6.46
N PHE A 175 -9.19 -6.78 5.35
CA PHE A 175 -7.81 -7.28 5.33
C PHE A 175 -7.55 -8.56 6.16
N PRO A 176 -8.37 -9.63 6.01
CA PRO A 176 -8.13 -10.88 6.72
C PRO A 176 -6.77 -11.48 6.29
N ARG A 177 -6.01 -11.99 7.26
CA ARG A 177 -4.64 -12.54 7.11
C ARG A 177 -3.56 -11.54 6.69
N PHE A 178 -3.88 -10.26 6.51
CA PHE A 178 -2.85 -9.25 6.36
C PHE A 178 -2.23 -8.93 7.71
N HIS A 179 -0.99 -8.49 7.65
CA HIS A 179 -0.19 -8.00 8.76
C HIS A 179 0.27 -6.58 8.45
N GLU A 180 0.58 -5.82 9.49
CA GLU A 180 1.15 -4.49 9.39
C GLU A 180 2.42 -4.42 10.27
N GLY A 181 3.38 -3.58 9.87
CA GLY A 181 4.52 -3.27 10.74
C GLY A 181 4.06 -2.57 12.01
N ARG A 182 4.86 -2.67 13.10
CA ARG A 182 4.54 -1.91 14.32
C ARG A 182 4.64 -0.41 14.03
N ILE A 183 3.56 0.32 14.28
CA ILE A 183 3.55 1.78 14.15
C ILE A 183 4.23 2.38 15.38
N THR A 184 5.37 3.02 15.17
CA THR A 184 6.15 3.73 16.21
C THR A 184 6.33 5.21 15.88
N PHE A 185 5.45 5.75 15.05
CA PHE A 185 5.49 7.11 14.51
C PHE A 185 4.15 7.81 14.71
N PRO A 186 4.09 9.15 14.66
CA PRO A 186 2.85 9.89 14.91
C PRO A 186 1.88 9.82 13.71
N PRO A 187 0.59 10.18 13.90
CA PRO A 187 -0.39 10.20 12.82
C PRO A 187 0.08 10.98 11.59
N THR A 188 -0.15 10.44 10.39
CA THR A 188 0.37 10.96 9.12
C THR A 188 -0.51 12.01 8.46
N TYR A 189 -1.70 12.23 9.01
CA TYR A 189 -2.72 13.15 8.51
C TYR A 189 -3.45 13.80 9.69
N LYS A 190 -3.96 15.04 9.62
CA LYS A 190 -3.78 16.04 8.56
C LYS A 190 -2.84 17.12 9.06
N PHE A 191 -1.82 17.44 8.30
CA PHE A 191 -0.91 18.55 8.58
C PHE A 191 -1.31 19.82 7.82
N ASP A 192 -0.92 20.97 8.37
CA ASP A 192 -0.85 22.20 7.58
C ASP A 192 0.30 22.09 6.58
N LEU A 193 0.15 22.72 5.41
CA LEU A 193 1.18 22.66 4.36
C LEU A 193 2.48 23.28 4.86
N ASN A 194 3.60 22.63 4.53
CA ASN A 194 4.95 23.04 4.92
C ASN A 194 5.18 23.17 6.44
N SER A 195 4.35 22.50 7.25
CA SER A 195 4.35 22.63 8.71
C SER A 195 4.18 21.26 9.39
N ASP A 196 4.72 21.11 10.61
CA ASP A 196 4.49 19.93 11.48
C ASP A 196 3.29 20.13 12.43
N LEU A 197 2.54 21.22 12.27
CA LEU A 197 1.29 21.45 12.97
C LEU A 197 0.15 20.65 12.31
N TYR A 198 -0.69 20.05 13.15
CA TYR A 198 -1.90 19.38 12.70
C TYR A 198 -3.01 20.40 12.42
N ASP A 199 -3.74 20.16 11.33
CA ASP A 199 -4.79 20.98 10.71
C ASP A 199 -5.33 22.12 11.57
N SER A 200 -4.81 23.34 11.36
CA SER A 200 -5.26 24.55 12.05
C SER A 200 -6.47 25.20 11.37
N SER A 201 -7.00 24.60 10.29
CA SER A 201 -8.19 25.12 9.61
C SER A 201 -9.46 24.96 10.45
N GLU A 202 -10.52 25.65 10.07
CA GLU A 202 -11.85 25.57 10.70
C GLU A 202 -12.40 24.13 10.78
N LYS A 203 -12.01 23.26 9.83
CA LYS A 203 -12.47 21.86 9.78
C LYS A 203 -11.90 21.01 10.91
N ARG A 204 -10.83 21.48 11.55
CA ARG A 204 -10.13 20.87 12.67
C ARG A 204 -10.13 19.34 12.64
N ARG A 205 -9.60 18.73 11.58
CA ARG A 205 -9.52 17.26 11.44
C ARG A 205 -8.73 16.65 12.59
N THR A 206 -9.22 15.56 13.15
CA THR A 206 -8.48 14.76 14.14
C THR A 206 -7.27 14.11 13.47
N PRO A 207 -6.07 14.18 14.07
CA PRO A 207 -4.91 13.44 13.60
C PRO A 207 -5.21 11.93 13.45
N SER A 208 -4.82 11.30 12.34
CA SER A 208 -5.13 9.89 12.02
C SER A 208 -4.05 9.21 11.18
N TYR A 209 -3.95 7.89 11.28
CA TYR A 209 -3.09 7.03 10.46
C TYR A 209 -3.84 6.61 9.18
N THR A 210 -3.96 7.55 8.24
CA THR A 210 -4.68 7.32 6.98
C THR A 210 -3.86 6.53 5.97
N ASP A 211 -2.53 6.65 6.04
CA ASP A 211 -1.58 6.09 5.09
C ASP A 211 -0.96 4.83 5.68
N ARG A 212 -1.19 3.67 5.06
CA ARG A 212 -0.85 2.36 5.65
C ARG A 212 -0.16 1.45 4.64
N ILE A 213 0.67 0.52 5.11
CA ILE A 213 1.29 -0.54 4.30
C ILE A 213 1.05 -1.88 4.99
N LEU A 214 0.14 -2.66 4.42
CA LEU A 214 -0.17 -4.01 4.86
C LEU A 214 0.49 -5.04 3.94
N PHE A 215 0.79 -6.21 4.49
CA PHE A 215 1.36 -7.32 3.73
C PHE A 215 0.72 -8.65 4.11
N MET A 216 0.64 -9.57 3.15
CA MET A 216 0.18 -10.93 3.35
C MET A 216 1.18 -11.89 2.70
N SER A 217 1.38 -13.05 3.32
CA SER A 217 2.17 -14.14 2.75
C SER A 217 1.47 -15.48 2.97
N GLN A 218 1.46 -16.32 1.94
CA GLN A 218 0.95 -17.70 2.05
C GLN A 218 1.87 -18.59 2.91
N ASN A 219 3.17 -18.29 2.91
CA ASN A 219 4.15 -18.98 3.72
C ASN A 219 4.47 -18.13 4.96
N LYS A 220 4.12 -18.65 6.14
CA LYS A 220 4.39 -17.98 7.42
C LYS A 220 5.89 -17.68 7.54
N GLY A 221 6.24 -16.43 7.88
CA GLY A 221 7.63 -15.98 8.01
C GLY A 221 8.39 -15.80 6.70
N ALA A 222 7.72 -15.84 5.54
CA ALA A 222 8.37 -15.52 4.27
C ALA A 222 8.49 -14.01 4.03
N VAL A 223 7.74 -13.18 4.76
CA VAL A 223 7.87 -11.72 4.77
C VAL A 223 8.11 -11.27 6.20
N VAL A 224 9.16 -10.48 6.39
CA VAL A 224 9.50 -9.86 7.67
C VAL A 224 9.61 -8.36 7.46
N CYS A 225 8.82 -7.59 8.22
CA CYS A 225 8.94 -6.14 8.26
C CYS A 225 10.16 -5.79 9.11
N LEU A 226 11.16 -5.15 8.51
CA LEU A 226 12.38 -4.71 9.17
C LEU A 226 12.22 -3.30 9.76
N HIS A 227 11.56 -2.42 9.00
CA HIS A 227 11.28 -1.04 9.40
C HIS A 227 9.93 -0.61 8.84
N TYR A 228 9.23 0.23 9.59
CA TYR A 228 7.97 0.84 9.18
C TYR A 228 7.85 2.21 9.83
N ASP A 229 7.91 3.26 9.02
CA ASP A 229 7.95 4.64 9.53
C ASP A 229 7.37 5.64 8.50
N MET A 230 7.21 6.88 8.93
CA MET A 230 6.92 8.02 8.08
C MET A 230 8.18 8.86 7.79
N ILE A 231 8.11 9.72 6.78
CA ILE A 231 9.19 10.66 6.42
C ILE A 231 8.77 12.07 6.86
N PRO A 232 9.30 12.61 7.98
CA PRO A 232 8.85 13.89 8.52
C PRO A 232 9.37 15.09 7.72
N ALA A 233 10.50 14.91 7.02
CA ALA A 233 11.17 15.96 6.28
C ALA A 233 10.40 16.41 5.02
N ILE A 234 9.49 15.59 4.48
CA ILE A 234 8.70 15.92 3.30
C ILE A 234 7.37 16.54 3.76
N ARG A 235 7.25 17.86 3.60
CA ARG A 235 6.12 18.66 4.12
C ARG A 235 5.28 19.34 3.04
N THR A 236 5.49 19.01 1.77
CA THR A 236 4.78 19.62 0.63
C THR A 236 3.31 19.19 0.52
N SER A 237 2.88 18.23 1.34
CA SER A 237 1.52 17.69 1.40
C SER A 237 1.00 17.76 2.83
N ASP A 238 -0.33 17.72 2.97
CA ASP A 238 -1.01 17.54 4.25
C ASP A 238 -0.93 16.11 4.80
N HIS A 239 -0.36 15.19 4.02
CA HIS A 239 0.04 13.85 4.43
C HIS A 239 1.56 13.72 4.54
N ARG A 240 2.04 12.87 5.44
CA ARG A 240 3.45 12.44 5.48
C ARG A 240 3.64 11.13 4.73
N PRO A 241 4.65 11.01 3.85
CA PRO A 241 4.96 9.74 3.19
C PRO A 241 5.24 8.64 4.21
N VAL A 242 4.71 7.45 3.98
CA VAL A 242 4.96 6.25 4.78
C VAL A 242 5.80 5.27 3.96
N TYR A 243 6.79 4.64 4.59
CA TYR A 243 7.62 3.63 3.97
C TYR A 243 7.74 2.40 4.85
N GLY A 244 8.03 1.26 4.22
CA GLY A 244 8.37 0.03 4.91
C GLY A 244 9.52 -0.69 4.21
N PHE A 245 10.45 -1.22 5.00
CA PHE A 245 11.50 -2.12 4.52
C PHE A 245 11.15 -3.55 4.90
N TYR A 246 11.18 -4.45 3.92
CA TYR A 246 10.77 -5.84 4.10
C TYR A 246 11.85 -6.79 3.58
N SER A 247 12.12 -7.85 4.35
CA SER A 247 12.90 -9.00 3.89
C SER A 247 11.96 -10.08 3.41
N LEU A 248 12.26 -10.64 2.23
CA LEU A 248 11.45 -11.66 1.59
C LEU A 248 12.25 -12.93 1.32
N LYS A 249 11.68 -14.08 1.69
CA LYS A 249 12.18 -15.39 1.25
C LYS A 249 11.60 -15.72 -0.12
N LEU A 250 12.45 -15.73 -1.14
CA LEU A 250 12.08 -16.08 -2.50
C LEU A 250 12.18 -17.60 -2.72
N LYS A 251 11.33 -18.12 -3.60
CA LYS A 251 11.36 -19.52 -4.05
C LYS A 251 12.22 -19.61 -5.30
N GLY A 252 12.94 -20.73 -5.46
CA GLY A 252 13.55 -21.08 -6.74
C GLY A 252 12.50 -21.15 -7.85
N GLY A 253 12.83 -20.62 -9.02
CA GLY A 253 12.00 -20.69 -10.22
C GLY A 253 12.35 -21.88 -11.12
N CYS A 254 11.55 -22.11 -12.15
CA CYS A 254 11.87 -23.05 -13.23
C CYS A 254 11.46 -22.43 -14.57
N ASP A 255 12.45 -22.19 -15.43
CA ASP A 255 12.19 -21.76 -16.81
C ASP A 255 11.89 -23.00 -17.64
N LYS A 256 10.61 -23.18 -18.01
CA LYS A 256 10.25 -24.20 -19.00
C LYS A 256 10.56 -23.76 -20.44
N TYR A 257 10.82 -22.47 -20.66
CA TYR A 257 11.17 -21.88 -21.96
C TYR A 257 12.03 -20.63 -21.77
N VAL A 258 13.18 -20.55 -22.44
CA VAL A 258 14.01 -19.35 -22.52
C VAL A 258 13.42 -18.43 -23.57
N TRP A 259 12.81 -17.32 -23.16
CA TRP A 259 12.36 -16.29 -24.08
C TRP A 259 13.52 -15.34 -24.38
N ILE A 260 14.14 -15.48 -25.56
CA ILE A 260 15.13 -14.53 -26.05
C ILE A 260 14.39 -13.24 -26.44
N ARG A 261 14.50 -12.20 -25.63
CA ARG A 261 14.10 -10.84 -26.04
C ARG A 261 15.20 -10.26 -26.93
N ILE A 262 15.00 -10.31 -28.24
CA ILE A 262 15.80 -9.55 -29.20
C ILE A 262 15.28 -8.10 -29.16
N PHE A 263 16.03 -7.21 -28.52
CA PHE A 263 15.83 -5.77 -28.72
C PHE A 263 16.50 -5.40 -30.04
N ARG A 264 15.73 -4.89 -31.01
CA ARG A 264 16.25 -4.13 -32.15
C ARG A 264 16.15 -2.65 -31.82
#